data_AF-A0A7S2YXH2-F1
#
_entry.id   AF-A0A7S2YXH2-F1
#
_cell.length_a   1.000
_cell.length_b   1.000
_cell.length_c   1.000
_cell.angle_alpha   90.00
_cell.angle_beta   90.00
_cell.angle_gamma   90.00
#
_symmetry.space_group_name_H-M   'P 1'
#
loop_
_entity.id
_entity.type
_entity.pdbx_description
1 polymer ?
#
loop_
_entity_poly.entity_id
_entity_poly.type
_entity_poly.pdbx_seq_one_letter_code
_entity_poly.pdbx_strand_id
1 'polypeptide(L)'
;SQPVTMENVEPGAKRAKHNHHAQDQCCICHDDVKNVDGVNLVKCAQNHATCSSCLAKHVRVLCDYDERPEDVSARNARVYCPLRHFGNNAVAPKCSAEPFSHAQLATCVPADVFDAYFAAGIRLAQDREHARVALRNLSRNHAENQSRIGAAGGVD
;
A
#
# COMPACT_ATOMS: atom_id res chain seq x y z
N SER A 1 -22.49 -69.33 4.26
CA SER A 1 -22.25 -68.08 5.00
C SER A 1 -21.05 -67.38 4.40
N GLN A 2 -21.26 -66.30 3.68
CA GLN A 2 -20.19 -65.54 3.01
C GLN A 2 -19.69 -64.42 3.93
N PRO A 3 -18.39 -64.06 3.89
CA PRO A 3 -17.85 -62.97 4.69
C PRO A 3 -18.13 -61.62 4.05
N VAL A 4 -18.53 -60.65 4.88
CA VAL A 4 -18.82 -59.27 4.52
C VAL A 4 -17.49 -58.51 4.40
N THR A 5 -17.22 -57.90 3.25
CA THR A 5 -16.08 -57.00 3.06
C THR A 5 -16.38 -55.63 3.64
N MET A 6 -15.53 -55.16 4.54
CA MET A 6 -15.57 -53.80 5.08
C MET A 6 -15.14 -52.80 4.00
N GLU A 7 -16.06 -51.92 3.61
CA GLU A 7 -15.78 -50.77 2.75
C GLU A 7 -15.01 -49.71 3.54
N ASN A 8 -13.84 -49.34 3.01
CA ASN A 8 -13.02 -48.24 3.51
C ASN A 8 -13.73 -46.90 3.26
N VAL A 9 -14.06 -46.20 4.34
CA VAL A 9 -14.56 -44.82 4.32
C VAL A 9 -13.36 -43.88 4.17
N GLU A 10 -13.24 -43.23 3.01
CA GLU A 10 -12.24 -42.17 2.81
C GLU A 10 -12.59 -40.91 3.62
N PRO A 11 -11.61 -40.26 4.28
CA PRO A 11 -11.85 -39.00 4.97
C PRO A 11 -11.96 -37.85 3.96
N GLY A 12 -13.18 -37.31 3.82
CA GLY A 12 -13.47 -36.11 3.04
C GLY A 12 -12.63 -34.91 3.49
N ALA A 13 -11.62 -34.57 2.70
CA ALA A 13 -10.87 -33.34 2.82
C ALA A 13 -11.82 -32.14 2.65
N LYS A 14 -12.11 -31.45 3.75
CA LYS A 14 -12.81 -30.17 3.76
C LYS A 14 -11.93 -29.13 3.05
N ARG A 15 -12.10 -29.02 1.72
CA ARG A 15 -11.57 -27.89 0.95
C ARG A 15 -12.13 -26.61 1.58
N ALA A 16 -11.25 -25.81 2.18
CA ALA A 16 -11.55 -24.45 2.58
C ALA A 16 -12.12 -23.73 1.34
N LYS A 17 -13.38 -23.33 1.41
CA LYS A 17 -13.99 -22.46 0.41
C LYS A 17 -13.32 -21.10 0.55
N HIS A 18 -12.16 -20.94 -0.07
CA HIS A 18 -11.67 -19.63 -0.42
C HIS A 18 -12.71 -19.04 -1.36
N ASN A 19 -13.53 -18.12 -0.85
CA ASN A 19 -14.36 -17.25 -1.65
C ASN A 19 -13.42 -16.52 -2.61
N HIS A 20 -13.21 -17.11 -3.78
CA HIS A 20 -12.66 -16.44 -4.94
C HIS A 20 -13.70 -15.40 -5.36
N HIS A 21 -13.69 -14.25 -4.68
CA HIS A 21 -14.28 -13.03 -5.22
C HIS A 21 -13.80 -12.92 -6.66
N ALA A 22 -14.76 -12.75 -7.58
CA ALA A 22 -14.52 -12.72 -9.00
C ALA A 22 -13.32 -11.80 -9.27
N GLN A 23 -12.33 -12.30 -10.00
CA GLN A 23 -11.00 -11.68 -10.17
C GLN A 23 -11.02 -10.28 -10.82
N ASP A 24 -12.22 -9.74 -11.07
CA ASP A 24 -12.51 -8.53 -11.83
C ASP A 24 -13.46 -7.57 -11.07
N GLN A 25 -13.65 -7.75 -9.76
CA GLN A 25 -14.40 -6.83 -8.90
C GLN A 25 -13.47 -5.87 -8.16
N CYS A 26 -13.87 -4.59 -8.06
CA CYS A 26 -13.14 -3.65 -7.23
C CYS A 26 -13.23 -4.04 -5.75
N CYS A 27 -12.12 -4.15 -5.05
CA CYS A 27 -12.07 -4.50 -3.63
C CYS A 27 -12.57 -3.40 -2.67
N ILE A 28 -13.09 -2.29 -3.19
CA ILE A 28 -13.57 -1.15 -2.42
C ILE A 28 -15.07 -0.92 -2.65
N CYS A 29 -15.50 -0.71 -3.90
CA CYS A 29 -16.92 -0.53 -4.21
C CYS A 29 -17.64 -1.84 -4.56
N HIS A 30 -16.92 -2.95 -4.79
CA HIS A 30 -17.46 -4.24 -5.23
C HIS A 30 -18.16 -4.23 -6.60
N ASP A 31 -18.05 -3.13 -7.36
CA ASP A 31 -18.59 -3.06 -8.73
C ASP A 31 -17.80 -3.97 -9.69
N ASP A 32 -18.54 -4.61 -10.60
CA ASP A 32 -17.99 -5.42 -11.69
C ASP A 32 -17.40 -4.52 -12.78
N VAL A 33 -16.12 -4.72 -13.10
CA VAL A 33 -15.40 -3.82 -14.01
C VAL A 33 -15.60 -4.19 -15.49
N LYS A 34 -16.28 -5.31 -15.76
CA LYS A 34 -16.58 -5.79 -17.13
C LYS A 34 -17.63 -4.96 -17.88
N ASN A 35 -18.35 -4.05 -17.20
CA ASN A 35 -19.50 -3.35 -17.78
C ASN A 35 -19.28 -1.86 -18.04
N VAL A 36 -18.05 -1.38 -17.99
CA VAL A 36 -17.77 0.04 -18.25
C VAL A 36 -16.56 0.17 -19.17
N ASP A 37 -16.83 0.38 -20.46
CA ASP A 37 -15.81 0.68 -21.46
C ASP A 37 -14.88 1.78 -20.95
N GLY A 38 -13.60 1.44 -20.74
CA GLY A 38 -12.57 2.39 -20.35
C GLY A 38 -12.32 2.58 -18.86
N VAL A 39 -12.92 1.81 -17.95
CA VAL A 39 -12.51 1.84 -16.54
C VAL A 39 -11.21 1.04 -16.35
N ASN A 40 -10.09 1.76 -16.32
CA ASN A 40 -8.79 1.18 -15.98
C ASN A 40 -8.85 0.63 -14.54
N LEU A 41 -8.61 -0.68 -14.42
CA LEU A 41 -8.45 -1.36 -13.15
C LEU A 41 -6.96 -1.56 -12.88
N VAL A 42 -6.52 -1.21 -11.68
CA VAL A 42 -5.19 -1.56 -11.21
C VAL A 42 -5.26 -2.79 -10.31
N LYS A 43 -4.29 -3.70 -10.45
CA LYS A 43 -4.11 -4.83 -9.54
C LYS A 43 -2.79 -4.67 -8.79
N CYS A 44 -2.83 -4.87 -7.46
CA CYS A 44 -1.59 -4.99 -6.68
C CYS A 44 -0.94 -6.36 -6.90
N ALA A 45 0.28 -6.57 -6.37
CA ALA A 45 0.99 -7.85 -6.47
C ALA A 45 0.27 -9.04 -5.81
N GLN A 46 -0.68 -8.78 -4.90
CA GLN A 46 -1.56 -9.79 -4.28
C GLN A 46 -2.91 -9.94 -4.99
N ASN A 47 -3.03 -9.42 -6.22
CA ASN A 47 -4.22 -9.54 -7.07
C ASN A 47 -5.49 -8.85 -6.53
N HIS A 48 -5.37 -7.94 -5.55
CA HIS A 48 -6.47 -7.05 -5.19
C HIS A 48 -6.68 -6.01 -6.29
N ALA A 49 -7.88 -6.02 -6.86
CA ALA A 49 -8.32 -5.19 -7.95
C ALA A 49 -8.94 -3.89 -7.42
N THR A 50 -8.55 -2.73 -7.95
CA THR A 50 -9.14 -1.43 -7.57
C THR A 50 -9.47 -0.63 -8.82
N CYS A 51 -10.71 -0.15 -8.95
CA CYS A 51 -11.10 0.70 -10.06
C CYS A 51 -10.44 2.09 -9.96
N SER A 52 -10.25 2.75 -11.10
CA SER A 52 -9.62 4.08 -11.19
C SER A 52 -10.26 5.11 -10.25
N SER A 53 -11.58 5.12 -10.12
CA SER A 53 -12.30 6.08 -9.26
C SER A 53 -12.04 5.86 -7.78
N CYS A 54 -12.04 4.61 -7.31
CA CYS A 54 -11.71 4.27 -5.92
C CYS A 54 -10.22 4.50 -5.63
N LEU A 55 -9.34 4.18 -6.58
CA LEU A 55 -7.91 4.45 -6.47
C LEU A 55 -7.65 5.96 -6.38
N ALA A 56 -8.30 6.77 -7.23
CA ALA A 56 -8.15 8.22 -7.22
C ALA A 56 -8.59 8.83 -5.88
N LYS A 57 -9.72 8.39 -5.33
CA LYS A 57 -10.17 8.80 -3.99
C LYS A 57 -9.17 8.40 -2.92
N HIS A 58 -8.64 7.18 -2.98
CA HIS A 58 -7.63 6.70 -2.05
C HIS A 58 -6.35 7.55 -2.11
N VAL A 59 -5.85 7.84 -3.32
CA VAL A 59 -4.67 8.70 -3.52
C VAL A 59 -4.92 10.11 -2.99
N ARG A 60 -6.07 10.72 -3.29
CA ARG A 60 -6.43 12.03 -2.74
C ARG A 60 -6.46 12.01 -1.22
N VAL A 61 -7.08 10.99 -0.60
CA VAL A 61 -7.08 10.87 0.87
C VAL A 61 -5.65 10.86 1.42
N LEU A 62 -4.74 10.12 0.79
CA LEU A 62 -3.33 10.08 1.20
C LEU A 62 -2.56 11.40 0.94
N CYS A 63 -3.04 12.27 0.04
CA CYS A 63 -2.34 13.50 -0.35
C CYS A 63 -2.92 14.78 0.27
N ASP A 64 -4.24 14.80 0.49
CA ASP A 64 -5.03 15.96 0.94
C ASP A 64 -5.32 15.95 2.43
N TYR A 65 -5.40 14.78 3.08
CA TYR A 65 -5.63 14.77 4.52
C TYR A 65 -4.41 15.36 5.23
N ASP A 66 -4.67 16.02 6.36
CA ASP A 66 -3.79 16.18 7.51
C ASP A 66 -3.29 14.80 8.03
N GLU A 67 -2.82 13.91 7.16
CA GLU A 67 -1.87 12.90 7.53
C GLU A 67 -0.74 13.67 8.21
N ARG A 68 -0.50 13.32 9.47
CA ARG A 68 0.64 13.88 10.18
C ARG A 68 1.84 13.66 9.26
N PRO A 69 2.77 14.62 9.13
CA PRO A 69 3.94 14.46 8.26
C PRO A 69 4.67 13.12 8.45
N GLU A 70 4.55 12.55 9.64
CA GLU A 70 4.98 11.22 10.05
C GLU A 70 4.38 10.07 9.22
N ASP A 71 3.10 10.09 8.89
CA ASP A 71 2.42 9.03 8.11
C ASP A 71 2.89 9.04 6.65
N VAL A 72 2.98 10.24 6.06
CA VAL A 72 3.54 10.44 4.71
C VAL A 72 5.01 9.99 4.67
N SER A 73 5.79 10.33 5.70
CA SER A 73 7.19 9.91 5.80
C SER A 73 7.33 8.40 6.00
N ALA A 74 6.49 7.78 6.84
CA ALA A 74 6.49 6.34 7.13
C ALA A 74 6.21 5.51 5.88
N ARG A 75 5.30 5.99 5.00
CA ARG A 75 5.03 5.36 3.70
C ARG A 75 5.96 5.85 2.58
N ASN A 76 6.92 6.73 2.88
CA ASN A 76 7.84 7.33 1.91
C ASN A 76 7.12 7.98 0.71
N ALA A 77 6.00 8.65 0.98
CA ALA A 77 5.07 9.19 0.00
C ALA A 77 4.57 8.19 -1.06
N ARG A 78 4.69 6.87 -0.84
CA ARG A 78 4.21 5.83 -1.76
C ARG A 78 2.73 5.52 -1.56
N VAL A 79 2.07 5.10 -2.64
CA VAL A 79 0.66 4.66 -2.61
C VAL A 79 0.63 3.14 -2.57
N TYR A 80 0.02 2.59 -1.52
CA TYR A 80 -0.13 1.15 -1.35
C TYR A 80 -1.54 0.69 -1.78
N CYS A 81 -1.74 -0.62 -1.82
CA CYS A 81 -3.08 -1.19 -1.95
C CYS A 81 -3.98 -0.62 -0.83
N PRO A 82 -5.22 -0.17 -1.12
CA PRO A 82 -6.13 0.31 -0.08
C PRO A 82 -6.32 -0.70 1.06
N LEU A 83 -6.37 -2.00 0.74
CA LEU A 83 -6.50 -3.08 1.73
C LEU A 83 -5.28 -3.28 2.64
N ARG A 84 -4.18 -2.53 2.45
CA ARG A 84 -3.05 -2.54 3.38
C ARG A 84 -3.43 -1.97 4.75
N HIS A 85 -4.32 -0.97 4.76
CA HIS A 85 -4.75 -0.27 5.98
C HIS A 85 -6.05 -0.84 6.57
N PHE A 86 -6.90 -1.48 5.76
CA PHE A 86 -8.24 -1.94 6.19
C PHE A 86 -8.31 -3.29 6.92
N GLY A 87 -7.19 -3.95 7.23
CA GLY A 87 -7.20 -5.25 7.92
C GLY A 87 -6.99 -5.14 9.43
N ASN A 88 -8.04 -4.85 10.21
CA ASN A 88 -7.89 -4.85 11.68
C ASN A 88 -8.45 -6.07 12.41
N ASN A 89 -9.03 -7.06 11.73
CA ASN A 89 -9.64 -8.20 12.42
C ASN A 89 -9.52 -9.49 11.61
N ALA A 90 -9.57 -10.62 12.33
CA ALA A 90 -9.34 -12.03 11.98
C ALA A 90 -9.93 -12.60 10.67
N VAL A 91 -10.56 -11.79 9.82
CA VAL A 91 -11.31 -12.17 8.62
C VAL A 91 -10.46 -12.08 7.35
N ALA A 92 -9.51 -11.15 7.25
CA ALA A 92 -8.59 -11.05 6.11
C ALA A 92 -7.24 -10.44 6.52
N PRO A 93 -6.10 -11.02 6.11
CA PRO A 93 -4.78 -10.46 6.38
C PRO A 93 -4.62 -9.11 5.68
N LYS A 94 -3.90 -8.17 6.32
CA LYS A 94 -3.50 -6.90 5.69
C LYS A 94 -2.74 -7.19 4.40
N CYS A 95 -3.07 -6.46 3.33
CA CYS A 95 -2.33 -6.59 2.08
C CYS A 95 -0.87 -6.20 2.30
N SER A 96 0.05 -7.08 1.92
CA SER A 96 1.50 -6.84 2.02
C SER A 96 2.16 -6.61 0.66
N ALA A 97 1.37 -6.28 -0.36
CA ALA A 97 1.89 -5.96 -1.68
C ALA A 97 2.76 -4.69 -1.62
N GLU A 98 3.78 -4.68 -2.47
CA GLU A 98 4.58 -3.50 -2.77
C GLU A 98 3.71 -2.33 -3.25
N PRO A 99 4.16 -1.08 -3.07
CA PRO A 99 3.40 0.08 -3.50
C PRO A 99 3.26 0.09 -5.02
N PHE A 100 2.21 0.76 -5.49
CA PHE A 100 2.04 0.98 -6.93
C PHE A 100 3.19 1.82 -7.48
N SER A 101 3.68 1.44 -8.66
CA SER A 101 4.67 2.23 -9.39
C SER A 101 4.08 3.56 -9.87
N HIS A 102 4.95 4.54 -10.13
CA HIS A 102 4.53 5.81 -10.73
C HIS A 102 3.80 5.62 -12.06
N ALA A 103 4.28 4.70 -12.91
CA ALA A 103 3.68 4.41 -14.20
C ALA A 103 2.26 3.83 -14.07
N GLN A 104 2.03 2.95 -13.08
CA GLN A 104 0.70 2.44 -12.79
C GLN A 104 -0.24 3.54 -12.32
N LEU A 105 0.22 4.41 -11.42
CA LEU A 105 -0.60 5.52 -10.94
C LEU A 105 -0.93 6.48 -12.09
N ALA A 106 0.06 6.89 -12.88
CA ALA A 106 -0.10 7.82 -14.00
C ALA A 106 -1.10 7.34 -15.06
N THR A 107 -1.27 6.02 -15.23
CA THR A 107 -2.22 5.44 -16.19
C THR A 107 -3.60 5.15 -15.60
N CYS A 108 -3.71 5.05 -14.27
CA CYS A 108 -4.92 4.59 -13.59
C CYS A 108 -5.67 5.70 -12.85
N VAL A 109 -5.05 6.85 -12.56
CA VAL A 109 -5.71 7.98 -11.89
C VAL A 109 -5.78 9.21 -12.79
N PRO A 110 -6.76 10.12 -12.58
CA PRO A 110 -6.79 11.41 -13.26
C PRO A 110 -5.50 12.21 -13.06
N ALA A 111 -5.13 13.01 -14.06
CA ALA A 111 -3.87 13.77 -14.06
C ALA A 111 -3.73 14.69 -12.84
N ASP A 112 -4.80 15.39 -12.44
CA ASP A 112 -4.81 16.26 -11.25
C ASP A 112 -4.52 15.50 -9.96
N VAL A 113 -4.98 14.24 -9.86
CA VAL A 113 -4.71 13.36 -8.71
C VAL A 113 -3.26 12.89 -8.71
N PHE A 114 -2.72 12.57 -9.89
CA PHE A 114 -1.31 12.20 -10.02
C PHE A 114 -0.38 13.37 -9.68
N ASP A 115 -0.72 14.58 -10.10
CA ASP A 115 0.04 15.80 -9.79
C ASP A 115 0.05 16.07 -8.28
N ALA A 116 -1.09 15.93 -7.60
CA ALA A 116 -1.16 16.05 -6.14
C ALA A 116 -0.27 15.04 -5.42
N TYR A 117 -0.29 13.77 -5.87
CA TYR A 117 0.60 12.71 -5.40
C TYR A 117 2.08 13.05 -5.61
N PHE A 118 2.43 13.52 -6.80
CA PHE A 118 3.81 13.86 -7.13
C PHE A 118 4.29 15.06 -6.30
N ALA A 119 3.45 16.08 -6.13
CA ALA A 119 3.73 17.23 -5.28
C ALA A 119 3.93 16.83 -3.81
N ALA A 120 3.17 15.87 -3.28
CA ALA A 120 3.38 15.34 -1.93
C ALA A 120 4.76 14.67 -1.78
N GLY A 121 5.19 13.91 -2.80
CA GLY A 121 6.54 13.32 -2.83
C GLY A 121 7.66 14.36 -2.85
N ILE A 122 7.49 15.45 -3.62
CA ILE A 122 8.45 16.57 -3.65
C ILE A 122 8.55 17.23 -2.28
N ARG A 123 7.42 17.53 -1.62
CA ARG A 123 7.41 18.14 -0.28
C ARG A 123 8.17 17.29 0.74
N LEU A 124 7.91 15.98 0.78
CA LEU A 124 8.62 15.07 1.67
C LEU A 124 10.14 15.06 1.40
N ALA A 125 10.55 15.10 0.14
CA ALA A 125 11.97 15.16 -0.22
C ALA A 125 12.63 16.48 0.25
N GLN A 126 11.94 17.61 0.11
CA GLN A 126 12.40 18.91 0.59
C GLN A 126 12.52 18.92 2.12
N ASP A 127 11.52 18.42 2.84
CA ASP A 127 11.54 18.35 4.31
C ASP A 127 12.70 17.51 4.84
N ARG A 128 13.01 16.39 4.17
CA ARG A 128 14.17 15.55 4.52
C ARG A 128 15.49 16.27 4.29
N GLU A 129 15.62 17.01 3.19
CA GLU A 129 16.83 17.78 2.94
C GLU A 129 16.99 18.92 3.96
N HIS A 130 15.91 19.62 4.30
CA HIS A 130 15.92 20.64 5.36
C HIS A 130 16.33 20.05 6.71
N ALA A 131 15.78 18.89 7.08
CA ALA A 131 16.16 18.19 8.31
C ALA A 131 17.65 17.79 8.29
N ARG A 132 18.16 17.28 7.16
CA ARG A 132 19.56 16.92 6.99
C ARG A 132 20.50 18.13 7.14
N VAL A 133 20.14 19.26 6.52
CA VAL A 133 20.90 20.52 6.63
C VAL A 133 20.87 21.05 8.07
N ALA A 134 19.72 21.02 8.73
CA ALA A 134 19.58 21.44 10.12
C ALA A 134 20.46 20.59 11.06
N LEU A 135 20.45 19.26 10.90
CA LEU A 135 21.32 18.36 11.65
C LEU A 135 22.80 18.68 11.41
N ARG A 136 23.20 18.85 10.14
CA ARG A 136 24.59 19.21 9.80
C ARG A 136 25.03 20.52 10.47
N ASN A 137 24.16 21.53 10.49
CA ASN A 137 24.43 22.80 11.15
C ASN A 137 24.54 22.66 12.67
N LEU A 138 23.67 21.86 13.29
CA LEU A 138 23.73 21.54 14.72
C LEU A 138 25.01 20.79 15.10
N SER A 139 25.49 19.87 14.25
CA SER A 139 26.79 19.20 14.45
C SER A 139 27.94 20.19 14.34
N ARG A 140 27.96 21.00 13.29
CA ARG A 140 29.10 21.88 13.00
C ARG A 140 29.33 22.92 14.10
N ASN A 141 28.26 23.39 14.73
CA ASN A 141 28.33 24.48 15.70
C ASN A 141 28.52 24.01 17.16
N HIS A 142 28.47 22.70 17.45
CA HIS A 142 28.61 22.17 18.80
C HIS A 142 29.46 20.89 18.82
N ALA A 143 30.64 20.96 19.44
CA ALA A 143 31.55 19.81 19.56
C ALA A 143 30.90 18.59 20.23
N GLU A 144 30.04 18.80 21.23
CA GLU A 144 29.28 17.71 21.87
C GLU A 144 28.30 17.02 20.89
N ASN A 145 27.67 17.80 20.00
CA ASN A 145 26.81 17.23 18.96
C ASN A 145 27.61 16.43 17.92
N GLN A 146 28.85 16.86 17.61
CA GLN A 146 29.75 16.09 16.73
C GLN A 146 30.05 14.71 17.35
N SER A 147 30.43 14.67 18.64
CA SER A 147 30.70 13.41 19.33
C SER A 147 29.47 12.50 19.40
N ARG A 148 28.29 13.06 19.68
CA ARG A 148 27.03 12.30 19.75
C ARG A 148 26.60 11.74 18.40
N ILE A 149 26.73 12.52 17.32
CA ILE A 149 26.33 12.10 15.98
C ILE A 149 27.31 11.07 15.41
N GLY A 150 28.62 11.23 15.66
CA GLY A 150 29.61 10.20 15.34
C GLY A 150 29.33 8.88 16.08
N ALA A 151 29.01 8.94 17.39
CA ALA A 151 28.67 7.75 18.18
C ALA A 151 27.38 7.03 17.71
N ALA A 152 26.45 7.77 17.08
CA ALA A 152 25.25 7.21 16.48
C ALA A 152 25.46 6.65 15.06
N GLY A 153 26.69 6.63 14.54
CA GLY A 153 27.03 6.13 13.20
C GLY A 153 26.83 7.16 12.07
N GLY A 154 26.78 8.45 12.40
CA GLY A 154 26.47 9.51 11.45
C GLY A 154 27.67 10.30 10.92
N VAL A 155 28.68 9.66 10.32
CA VAL A 155 29.64 10.22 9.34
C VAL A 155 30.36 8.98 8.75
N ASP A 156 30.42 8.64 7.46
CA ASP A 156 30.37 9.37 6.17
C ASP A 156 29.18 9.00 5.28
#